data_AF-A0A7Y6QKE1-F1
#
_entry.id   AF-A0A7Y6QKE1-F1
#
_cell.length_a   1.000
_cell.length_b   1.000
_cell.length_c   1.000
_cell.angle_alpha   90.00
_cell.angle_beta   90.00
_cell.angle_gamma   90.00
#
_symmetry.space_group_name_H-M   'P 1'
#
loop_
_entity.id
_entity.type
_entity.pdbx_description
1 polymer ?
#
loop_
_entity_poly.entity_id
_entity_poly.type
_entity_poly.pdbx_seq_one_letter_code
_entity_poly.pdbx_strand_id
1 'polypeptide(L)'
;MKTPFTLALGAAALFGAAAAAAVALPVRDDHPIVGTWRFVVPDGSCHEVYRIRADGTSLITSASEVAETEFVIADQPDELGFYASNDKIVKDNGKQDCTGEITQVGQSVASFILFHPSKNMFLMCHKRDTKTCIGPFVRVRGSEV
;
A
#
# COMPACT_ATOMS: atom_id res chain seq x y z
N MET A 1 -33.42 12.85 -64.12
CA MET A 1 -32.41 13.91 -63.90
C MET A 1 -31.34 13.33 -62.99
N LYS A 2 -30.08 13.28 -63.44
CA LYS A 2 -28.92 12.63 -62.79
C LYS A 2 -28.20 13.60 -61.83
N THR A 3 -27.76 13.14 -60.65
CA THR A 3 -26.53 13.51 -59.86
C THR A 3 -26.75 13.31 -58.34
N PRO A 4 -25.71 13.20 -57.47
CA PRO A 4 -24.60 12.26 -57.50
C PRO A 4 -24.29 11.62 -56.12
N PHE A 5 -23.30 10.73 -56.17
CA PHE A 5 -22.57 9.99 -55.14
C PHE A 5 -22.05 10.82 -53.95
N THR A 6 -22.23 10.33 -52.71
CA THR A 6 -21.23 10.54 -51.63
C THR A 6 -21.25 9.37 -50.65
N LEU A 7 -20.25 8.47 -50.77
CA LEU A 7 -19.87 7.56 -49.69
C LEU A 7 -19.11 8.37 -48.63
N ALA A 8 -19.66 8.51 -47.42
CA ALA A 8 -18.92 9.04 -46.28
C ALA A 8 -18.32 7.85 -45.50
N LEU A 9 -17.01 7.64 -45.66
CA LEU A 9 -16.22 6.70 -44.87
C LEU A 9 -16.05 7.29 -43.47
N GLY A 10 -16.85 6.84 -42.50
CA GLY A 10 -16.70 7.22 -41.10
C GLY A 10 -15.50 6.52 -40.48
N ALA A 11 -14.37 7.23 -40.37
CA ALA A 11 -13.22 6.76 -39.59
C ALA A 11 -13.52 6.93 -38.09
N ALA A 12 -13.90 5.85 -37.43
CA ALA A 12 -14.00 5.80 -35.96
C ALA A 12 -12.58 5.79 -35.36
N ALA A 13 -12.12 6.95 -34.89
CA ALA A 13 -10.90 7.05 -34.11
C ALA A 13 -11.14 6.44 -32.72
N LEU A 14 -10.59 5.23 -32.51
CA LEU A 14 -10.50 4.60 -31.20
C LEU A 14 -9.51 5.39 -30.35
N PHE A 15 -10.00 6.28 -29.48
CA PHE A 15 -9.21 6.87 -28.42
C PHE A 15 -8.96 5.80 -27.36
N GLY A 16 -7.82 5.12 -27.45
CA GLY A 16 -7.30 4.27 -26.38
C GLY A 16 -6.92 5.15 -25.18
N ALA A 17 -7.71 5.09 -24.11
CA ALA A 17 -7.33 5.66 -22.83
C ALA A 17 -6.15 4.85 -22.27
N ALA A 18 -4.93 5.36 -22.44
CA ALA A 18 -3.78 4.84 -21.72
C ALA A 18 -4.02 5.09 -20.22
N ALA A 19 -4.22 4.02 -19.45
CA ALA A 19 -4.25 4.10 -18.00
C ALA A 19 -2.88 4.60 -17.52
N ALA A 20 -2.80 5.86 -17.13
CA ALA A 20 -1.60 6.41 -16.50
C ALA A 20 -1.37 5.62 -15.21
N ALA A 21 -0.21 4.97 -15.10
CA ALA A 21 0.23 4.39 -13.84
C ALA A 21 0.35 5.55 -12.84
N ALA A 22 -0.50 5.55 -11.81
CA ALA A 22 -0.42 6.52 -10.73
C ALA A 22 0.93 6.30 -10.02
N VAL A 23 1.82 7.28 -10.14
CA VAL A 23 3.11 7.26 -9.43
C VAL A 23 2.81 7.53 -7.95
N ALA A 24 3.34 6.70 -7.05
CA ALA A 24 3.26 6.94 -5.62
C ALA A 24 3.79 8.35 -5.30
N LEU A 25 3.00 9.12 -4.53
CA LEU A 25 3.41 10.47 -4.16
C LEU A 25 4.41 10.40 -3.00
N PRO A 26 5.46 11.23 -3.00
CA PRO A 26 6.35 11.34 -1.86
C PRO A 26 5.58 11.67 -0.58
N VAL A 27 5.94 10.98 0.49
CA VAL A 27 5.43 11.23 1.84
C VAL A 27 6.27 12.35 2.45
N ARG A 28 5.65 13.25 3.22
CA ARG A 28 6.40 14.30 3.93
C ARG A 28 7.49 13.70 4.82
N ASP A 29 8.64 14.37 4.88
CA ASP A 29 9.84 13.86 5.55
C ASP A 29 9.64 13.55 7.05
N ASP A 30 8.74 14.27 7.72
CA ASP A 30 8.41 14.10 9.14
C ASP A 30 7.18 13.20 9.38
N HIS A 31 6.63 12.55 8.34
CA HIS A 31 5.47 11.70 8.49
C HIS A 31 5.80 10.51 9.41
N PRO A 32 4.98 10.21 10.43
CA PRO A 32 5.31 9.19 11.41
C PRO A 32 5.39 7.77 10.83
N ILE A 33 4.93 7.52 9.61
CA ILE A 33 4.97 6.21 8.95
C ILE A 33 6.35 5.82 8.44
N VAL A 34 7.21 6.79 8.09
CA VAL A 34 8.51 6.50 7.48
C VAL A 34 9.41 5.83 8.53
N GLY A 35 10.06 4.73 8.13
CA GLY A 35 10.93 3.94 8.99
C GLY A 35 10.71 2.43 8.85
N THR A 36 11.35 1.67 9.75
CA THR A 36 11.23 0.22 9.83
C THR A 36 10.31 -0.19 10.98
N TRP A 37 9.38 -1.08 10.71
CA TRP A 37 8.37 -1.55 11.63
C TRP A 37 8.35 -3.06 11.70
N ARG A 38 8.18 -3.60 12.90
CA ARG A 38 8.05 -5.03 13.15
C ARG A 38 6.66 -5.32 13.68
N PHE A 39 5.98 -6.29 13.10
CA PHE A 39 4.72 -6.84 13.59
C PHE A 39 4.94 -8.30 13.94
N VAL A 40 4.47 -8.72 15.12
CA VAL A 40 4.49 -10.13 15.54
C VAL A 40 3.04 -10.61 15.53
N VAL A 41 2.77 -11.70 14.81
CA VAL A 41 1.41 -12.26 14.75
C VAL A 41 0.94 -12.69 16.15
N PRO A 42 -0.38 -12.73 16.43
CA PRO A 42 -0.88 -12.89 17.80
C PRO A 42 -0.40 -14.13 18.56
N ASP A 43 -0.10 -15.22 17.85
CA ASP A 43 0.41 -16.47 18.45
C ASP A 43 1.95 -16.48 18.63
N GLY A 44 2.64 -15.44 18.16
CA GLY A 44 4.09 -15.31 18.23
C GLY A 44 4.89 -16.20 17.28
N SER A 45 4.22 -16.95 16.39
CA SER A 45 4.87 -17.91 15.49
C SER A 45 5.68 -17.27 14.37
N CYS A 46 5.30 -16.07 13.97
CA CYS A 46 5.87 -15.36 12.83
C CYS A 46 6.01 -13.87 13.13
N HIS A 47 6.81 -13.17 12.32
CA HIS A 47 6.87 -11.73 12.34
C HIS A 47 7.04 -11.18 10.94
N GLU A 48 6.54 -9.98 10.76
CA GLU A 48 6.68 -9.21 9.53
C GLU A 48 7.56 -7.99 9.81
N VAL A 49 8.33 -7.59 8.80
CA VAL A 49 9.12 -6.34 8.83
C VAL A 49 8.76 -5.49 7.63
N TYR A 50 8.35 -4.26 7.90
CA TYR A 50 7.95 -3.26 6.91
C TYR A 50 8.98 -2.14 6.93
N ARG A 51 9.75 -2.00 5.86
CA ARG A 51 10.65 -0.87 5.64
C ARG A 51 9.98 0.13 4.71
N ILE A 52 9.36 1.15 5.30
CA ILE A 52 8.57 2.18 4.62
C ILE A 52 9.46 3.40 4.35
N ARG A 53 9.57 3.80 3.07
CA ARG A 53 10.42 4.90 2.61
C ARG A 53 9.58 6.15 2.32
N ALA A 54 10.23 7.32 2.38
CA ALA A 54 9.58 8.59 2.08
C ALA A 54 9.23 8.78 0.60
N ASP A 55 9.80 7.98 -0.30
CA ASP A 55 9.52 8.01 -1.74
C ASP A 55 8.19 7.34 -2.13
N GLY A 56 7.40 6.87 -1.15
CA GLY A 56 6.14 6.19 -1.41
C GLY A 56 6.29 4.68 -1.69
N THR A 57 7.45 4.10 -1.41
CA THR A 57 7.68 2.64 -1.53
C THR A 57 7.88 1.95 -0.19
N SER A 58 7.58 0.65 -0.14
CA SER A 58 7.92 -0.21 1.00
C SER A 58 8.58 -1.50 0.56
N LEU A 59 9.43 -2.06 1.43
CA LEU A 59 9.89 -3.45 1.35
C LEU A 59 9.30 -4.19 2.55
N ILE A 60 8.58 -5.28 2.29
CA ILE A 60 7.91 -6.10 3.30
C ILE A 60 8.54 -7.49 3.27
N THR A 61 8.88 -8.01 4.45
CA THR A 61 9.24 -9.42 4.62
C THR A 61 8.28 -10.07 5.60
N SER A 62 7.64 -11.18 5.19
CA SER A 62 6.68 -11.93 5.99
C SER A 62 6.97 -13.42 5.82
N ALA A 63 7.43 -14.11 6.87
CA ALA A 63 7.97 -15.47 6.76
C ALA A 63 9.03 -15.62 5.63
N SER A 64 8.70 -16.29 4.52
CA SER A 64 9.58 -16.44 3.34
C SER A 64 9.27 -15.45 2.22
N GLU A 65 8.16 -14.72 2.33
CA GLU A 65 7.76 -13.67 1.40
C GLU A 65 8.71 -12.48 1.48
N VAL A 66 9.01 -11.93 0.31
CA VAL A 66 9.67 -10.63 0.14
C VAL A 66 8.91 -9.88 -0.93
N ALA A 67 8.18 -8.84 -0.52
CA ALA A 67 7.34 -8.02 -1.37
C ALA A 67 7.83 -6.57 -1.41
N GLU A 68 7.72 -5.94 -2.58
CA GLU A 68 7.85 -4.49 -2.74
C GLU A 68 6.49 -3.89 -3.04
N THR A 69 6.21 -2.75 -2.41
CA THR A 69 4.93 -2.06 -2.56
C THR A 69 5.12 -0.59 -2.91
N GLU A 70 4.11 -0.05 -3.58
CA GLU A 70 3.89 1.39 -3.70
C GLU A 70 2.68 1.75 -2.83
N PHE A 71 2.80 2.79 -2.01
CA PHE A 71 1.75 3.19 -1.09
C PHE A 71 1.45 4.69 -1.18
N VAL A 72 0.21 5.03 -0.83
CA VAL A 72 -0.25 6.40 -0.60
C VAL A 72 -0.88 6.46 0.77
N ILE A 73 -0.52 7.47 1.56
CA ILE A 73 -1.09 7.72 2.88
C ILE A 73 -1.53 9.18 2.98
N ALA A 74 -2.63 9.43 3.69
CA ALA A 74 -3.10 10.77 3.98
C ALA A 74 -2.01 11.56 4.71
N ASP A 75 -1.86 12.85 4.37
CA ASP A 75 -0.84 13.67 5.01
C ASP A 75 -1.14 13.91 6.49
N GLN A 76 -2.41 14.07 6.86
CA GLN A 76 -2.88 14.32 8.23
C GLN A 76 -3.91 13.26 8.64
N PRO A 77 -4.08 13.00 9.96
CA PRO A 77 -5.14 12.13 10.42
C PRO A 77 -6.50 12.81 10.27
N ASP A 78 -7.55 12.00 10.24
CA ASP A 78 -8.92 12.48 10.41
C ASP A 78 -9.22 12.88 11.87
N GLU A 79 -10.45 13.31 12.13
CA GLU A 79 -10.93 13.74 13.45
C GLU A 79 -10.85 12.64 14.52
N LEU A 80 -10.78 11.37 14.10
CA LEU A 80 -10.64 10.21 14.99
C LEU A 80 -9.17 9.76 15.14
N GLY A 81 -8.23 10.44 14.48
CA GLY A 81 -6.79 10.15 14.56
C GLY A 81 -6.27 9.16 13.51
N PHE A 82 -7.11 8.72 12.57
CA PHE A 82 -6.73 7.72 11.57
C PHE A 82 -6.19 8.36 10.29
N TYR A 83 -5.11 7.80 9.76
CA TYR A 83 -4.58 8.13 8.45
C TYR A 83 -5.11 7.11 7.44
N ALA A 84 -5.83 7.57 6.41
CA ALA A 84 -6.22 6.68 5.31
C ALA A 84 -5.00 6.29 4.50
N SER A 85 -4.88 5.02 4.15
CA SER A 85 -3.75 4.47 3.39
C SER A 85 -4.24 3.49 2.33
N ASN A 86 -3.51 3.40 1.23
CA ASN A 86 -3.66 2.34 0.24
C ASN A 86 -2.27 1.85 -0.17
N ASP A 87 -2.05 0.56 -0.05
CA ASP A 87 -0.80 -0.10 -0.40
C ASP A 87 -1.05 -1.05 -1.58
N LYS A 88 -0.15 -1.04 -2.58
CA LYS A 88 -0.23 -1.88 -3.78
C LYS A 88 1.05 -2.67 -3.95
N ILE A 89 0.91 -3.98 -4.08
CA ILE A 89 2.03 -4.89 -4.35
C ILE A 89 2.52 -4.68 -5.78
N VAL A 90 3.78 -4.31 -5.95
CA VAL A 90 4.42 -4.12 -7.26
C VAL A 90 5.42 -5.22 -7.61
N LYS A 91 5.99 -5.89 -6.60
CA LYS A 91 6.80 -7.11 -6.78
C LYS A 91 6.58 -8.06 -5.62
N ASP A 92 6.70 -9.35 -5.90
CA ASP A 92 6.65 -10.41 -4.90
C ASP A 92 7.57 -11.57 -5.33
N ASN A 93 8.13 -12.32 -4.38
CA ASN A 93 9.03 -13.44 -4.64
C ASN A 93 8.31 -14.80 -4.80
N GLY A 94 6.98 -14.82 -4.73
CA GLY A 94 6.12 -15.99 -4.88
C GLY A 94 6.19 -16.98 -3.73
N LYS A 95 6.57 -16.53 -2.54
CA LYS A 95 6.66 -17.35 -1.32
C LYS A 95 5.50 -17.04 -0.38
N GLN A 96 5.32 -17.93 0.59
CA GLN A 96 4.25 -17.80 1.56
C GLN A 96 4.58 -16.72 2.60
N ASP A 97 3.57 -15.93 2.93
CA ASP A 97 3.56 -14.97 4.04
C ASP A 97 3.37 -15.67 5.40
N CYS A 98 3.30 -14.89 6.48
CA CYS A 98 3.03 -15.40 7.83
C CYS A 98 1.65 -16.08 7.97
N THR A 99 0.72 -15.87 7.04
CA THR A 99 -0.60 -16.53 7.03
C THR A 99 -0.61 -17.83 6.21
N GLY A 100 0.48 -18.11 5.49
CA GLY A 100 0.62 -19.28 4.61
C GLY A 100 0.13 -19.03 3.19
N GLU A 101 -0.24 -17.81 2.85
CA GLU A 101 -0.80 -17.41 1.56
C GLU A 101 0.28 -16.83 0.65
N ILE A 102 0.05 -16.86 -0.66
CA ILE A 102 0.92 -16.22 -1.66
C ILE A 102 0.25 -14.94 -2.14
N THR A 103 0.83 -13.79 -1.80
CA THR A 103 0.32 -12.48 -2.21
C THR A 103 0.45 -12.29 -3.71
N GLN A 104 -0.56 -11.65 -4.32
CA GLN A 104 -0.59 -11.42 -5.76
C GLN A 104 -0.08 -10.03 -6.13
N VAL A 105 0.84 -9.96 -7.10
CA VAL A 105 1.28 -8.68 -7.68
C VAL A 105 0.08 -7.95 -8.30
N GLY A 106 -0.03 -6.65 -8.01
CA GLY A 106 -1.15 -5.81 -8.43
C GLY A 106 -2.29 -5.73 -7.42
N GLN A 107 -2.32 -6.60 -6.41
CA GLN A 107 -3.27 -6.50 -5.31
C GLN A 107 -3.08 -5.16 -4.58
N SER A 108 -4.19 -4.53 -4.21
CA SER A 108 -4.20 -3.29 -3.42
C SER A 108 -5.04 -3.47 -2.16
N VAL A 109 -4.56 -2.93 -1.04
CA VAL A 109 -5.22 -3.00 0.26
C VAL A 109 -5.40 -1.58 0.80
N ALA A 110 -6.65 -1.20 1.02
CA ALA A 110 -6.99 0.01 1.76
C ALA A 110 -6.99 -0.28 3.26
N SER A 111 -6.35 0.60 4.03
CA SER A 111 -6.25 0.49 5.48
C SER A 111 -6.30 1.86 6.16
N PHE A 112 -6.49 1.85 7.47
CA PHE A 112 -6.48 3.04 8.32
C PHE A 112 -5.40 2.88 9.39
N ILE A 113 -4.42 3.78 9.40
CA ILE A 113 -3.30 3.74 10.34
C ILE A 113 -3.61 4.62 11.54
N LEU A 114 -3.52 4.06 12.74
CA LEU A 114 -3.66 4.78 14.00
C LEU A 114 -2.34 4.74 14.78
N PHE A 115 -1.65 5.87 14.85
CA PHE A 115 -0.41 5.98 15.61
C PHE A 115 -0.68 6.14 17.10
N HIS A 116 0.07 5.41 17.93
CA HIS A 116 0.16 5.69 19.36
C HIS A 116 0.81 7.08 19.56
N PRO A 117 0.48 7.82 20.64
CA PRO A 117 1.06 9.14 20.92
C PRO A 117 2.59 9.18 20.89
N SER A 118 3.27 8.09 21.27
CA SER A 118 4.74 7.98 21.23
C SER A 118 5.34 7.94 19.82
N LYS A 119 4.55 7.73 18.77
CA LYS A 119 4.98 7.57 17.36
C LYS A 119 5.99 6.42 17.11
N ASN A 120 6.17 5.54 18.10
CA ASN A 120 7.00 4.34 18.01
C ASN A 120 6.17 3.05 17.86
N MET A 121 4.86 3.18 17.74
CA MET A 121 3.98 2.07 17.37
C MET A 121 2.72 2.58 16.68
N PHE A 122 2.11 1.73 15.86
CA PHE A 122 0.81 1.99 15.26
C PHE A 122 -0.04 0.72 15.16
N LEU A 123 -1.34 0.92 14.96
CA LEU A 123 -2.29 -0.10 14.55
C LEU A 123 -2.66 0.11 13.08
N MET A 124 -2.83 -0.97 12.33
CA MET A 124 -3.34 -0.95 10.96
C MET A 124 -4.73 -1.58 10.96
N CYS A 125 -5.74 -0.85 10.50
CA CYS A 125 -7.15 -1.20 10.68
C CYS A 125 -7.88 -1.30 9.35
N HIS A 126 -8.80 -2.24 9.22
CA HIS A 126 -9.63 -2.37 8.02
C HIS A 126 -10.70 -1.26 7.94
N LYS A 127 -11.15 -0.76 9.09
CA LYS A 127 -12.10 0.35 9.23
C LYS A 127 -11.54 1.39 10.20
N ARG A 128 -12.19 2.56 10.28
CA ARG A 128 -11.89 3.61 11.27
C ARG A 128 -12.39 3.23 12.67
N ASP A 129 -11.97 2.06 13.14
CA ASP A 129 -12.26 1.55 14.48
C ASP A 129 -11.09 0.69 14.97
N THR A 130 -10.97 0.54 16.28
CA THR A 130 -9.88 -0.24 16.89
C THR A 130 -10.16 -1.75 16.93
N LYS A 131 -11.37 -2.20 16.57
CA LYS A 131 -11.81 -3.59 16.67
C LYS A 131 -11.36 -4.43 15.49
N THR A 132 -11.08 -3.78 14.37
CA THR A 132 -10.67 -4.39 13.09
C THR A 132 -9.19 -4.16 12.79
N CYS A 133 -8.39 -3.91 13.82
CA CYS A 133 -6.96 -3.66 13.67
C CYS A 133 -6.09 -4.89 13.90
N ILE A 134 -4.98 -4.91 13.20
CA ILE A 134 -3.80 -5.70 13.51
C ILE A 134 -2.71 -4.80 14.10
N GLY A 135 -1.86 -5.39 14.93
CA GLY A 135 -0.74 -4.70 15.56
C GLY A 135 -0.52 -5.12 17.03
N PRO A 136 0.37 -4.39 17.74
CA PRO A 136 1.05 -3.20 17.28
C PRO A 136 2.16 -3.52 16.28
N PHE A 137 2.29 -2.65 15.28
CA PHE A 137 3.54 -2.49 14.54
C PHE A 137 4.46 -1.64 15.40
N VAL A 138 5.61 -2.17 15.79
CA VAL A 138 6.57 -1.50 16.67
C VAL A 138 7.75 -1.02 15.85
N ARG A 139 8.16 0.24 16.07
CA ARG A 139 9.31 0.82 15.38
C ARG A 139 10.59 0.09 15.76
N VAL A 140 11.32 -0.40 14.78
CA VAL A 140 12.65 -0.96 14.95
C VAL A 140 13.66 0.19 15.02
N ARG A 141 14.54 0.17 16.03
CA ARG A 141 15.65 1.13 16.16
C ARG A 141 16.97 0.36 16.03
N GLY A 142 17.82 0.77 15.10
CA GLY A 142 19.06 0.06 14.77
C GLY A 142 18.95 -0.77 13.49
N SER A 143 20.00 -1.52 13.17
CA SER A 143 20.07 -2.38 11.98
C SER A 143 19.56 -3.79 12.30
N GLU A 144 18.26 -4.02 12.13
CA GLU A 144 17.72 -5.34 11.80
C GLU A 144 17.58 -5.34 10.27
N VAL A 145 18.61 -5.88 9.60
CA VAL A 145 18.62 -6.29 8.20
C VAL A 145 19.21 -7.69 8.17
#